data_AF-A0A0G8BPS9-F1
#
_entry.id   AF-A0A0G8BPS9-F1
#
_cell.length_a   1.000
_cell.length_b   1.000
_cell.length_c   1.000
_cell.angle_alpha   90.00
_cell.angle_beta   90.00
_cell.angle_gamma   90.00
#
_symmetry.space_group_name_H-M   'P 1'
#
loop_
_entity.id
_entity.type
_entity.pdbx_description
1 polymer ?
#
loop_
_entity_poly.entity_id
_entity_poly.type
_entity_poly.pdbx_seq_one_letter_code
_entity_poly.pdbx_strand_id
1 'polypeptide(L)'
;MQQKTSAGQSTLGQFLSQTPVKTLIARYRSERGKIRSFMEKLPLYSSALKDHEFQNADSMLRRELASKISHLKEPVRRLEEAFVSARKLELIGSSEIAVLLIDKLINTIQSVGYGLNGLGTGFKATTEELEKLAEFDLSLFKEVEEIETKIQALKVTADSSVQEVRNVIGDIRFALDGLENAFRSRKELFSKL
;
A
#
# COMPACT_ATOMS: atom_id res chain seq x y z
N MET A 1 -12.20 -19.02 42.81
CA MET A 1 -12.42 -19.12 41.35
C MET A 1 -12.33 -17.72 40.76
N GLN A 2 -11.16 -17.35 40.24
CA GLN A 2 -10.95 -16.02 39.64
C GLN A 2 -11.28 -16.08 38.15
N GLN A 3 -12.30 -15.32 37.73
CA GLN A 3 -12.54 -14.97 36.34
C GLN A 3 -11.43 -14.01 35.89
N LYS A 4 -10.64 -14.41 34.89
CA LYS A 4 -9.83 -13.47 34.10
C LYS A 4 -10.60 -13.16 32.82
N THR A 5 -11.21 -11.99 32.82
CA THR A 5 -11.58 -11.22 31.64
C THR A 5 -10.34 -11.09 30.74
N SER A 6 -10.33 -11.83 29.62
CA SER A 6 -9.37 -11.61 28.55
C SER A 6 -9.91 -10.52 27.63
N ALA A 7 -9.15 -9.43 27.59
CA ALA A 7 -9.35 -8.24 26.79
C ALA A 7 -9.69 -8.55 25.32
N GLY A 8 -10.53 -7.69 24.75
CA GLY A 8 -10.79 -7.61 23.32
C GLY A 8 -9.48 -7.53 22.55
N GLN A 9 -9.10 -8.65 21.95
CA GLN A 9 -8.07 -8.70 20.93
C GLN A 9 -8.59 -7.87 19.76
N SER A 10 -7.86 -6.82 19.38
CA SER A 10 -8.29 -5.91 18.32
C SER A 10 -8.51 -6.71 17.05
N THR A 11 -9.71 -6.57 16.48
CA THR A 11 -10.10 -7.12 15.18
C THR A 11 -9.14 -6.70 14.07
N LEU A 12 -8.42 -5.59 14.25
CA LEU A 12 -7.32 -5.12 13.39
C LEU A 12 -6.08 -6.02 13.44
N GLY A 13 -5.71 -6.58 14.60
CA GLY A 13 -4.56 -7.48 14.73
C GLY A 13 -4.80 -8.84 14.06
N GLN A 14 -6.04 -9.34 14.10
CA GLN A 14 -6.45 -10.55 13.37
C GLN A 14 -6.59 -10.31 11.86
N PHE A 15 -7.07 -9.14 11.44
CA PHE A 15 -7.16 -8.80 10.01
C PHE A 15 -5.78 -8.58 9.39
N LEU A 16 -4.88 -7.88 10.08
CA LEU A 16 -3.51 -7.61 9.61
C LEU A 16 -2.56 -8.82 9.72
N SER A 17 -2.87 -9.80 10.59
CA SER A 17 -2.17 -11.10 10.59
C SER A 17 -2.69 -12.06 9.51
N GLN A 18 -3.85 -11.77 8.93
CA GLN A 18 -4.43 -12.48 7.79
C GLN A 18 -4.20 -11.78 6.45
N THR A 19 -3.65 -10.56 6.42
CA THR A 19 -3.31 -9.92 5.14
C THR A 19 -2.14 -10.66 4.47
N PRO A 20 -2.32 -11.18 3.24
CA PRO A 20 -1.30 -11.96 2.51
C PRO A 20 0.05 -11.26 2.34
N VAL A 21 0.01 -9.93 2.42
CA VAL A 21 1.15 -9.03 2.16
C VAL A 21 2.15 -9.01 3.33
N LYS A 22 1.69 -9.20 4.59
CA LYS A 22 2.58 -9.17 5.76
C LYS A 22 3.52 -10.40 5.83
N THR A 23 3.04 -11.54 5.36
CA THR A 23 3.84 -12.76 5.18
C THR A 23 4.79 -12.65 3.97
N LEU A 24 4.45 -11.79 3.00
CA LEU A 24 5.21 -11.45 1.79
C LEU A 24 6.53 -10.73 2.13
N ILE A 25 6.49 -9.72 3.01
CA ILE A 25 7.69 -8.95 3.40
C ILE A 25 8.68 -9.82 4.18
N ALA A 26 8.17 -10.65 5.09
CA ALA A 26 9.00 -11.47 5.97
C ALA A 26 9.84 -12.48 5.19
N ARG A 27 9.34 -12.92 4.02
CA ARG A 27 10.03 -13.86 3.11
C ARG A 27 10.88 -13.17 2.05
N TYR A 28 10.49 -11.98 1.61
CA TYR A 28 11.25 -11.15 0.68
C TYR A 28 12.69 -10.88 1.15
N ARG A 29 12.88 -10.67 2.45
CA ARG A 29 14.20 -10.36 3.04
C ARG A 29 15.18 -11.53 3.00
N SER A 30 14.75 -12.78 2.81
CA SER A 30 15.65 -13.94 2.85
C SER A 30 16.13 -14.45 1.49
N GLU A 31 15.46 -14.10 0.38
CA GLU A 31 15.69 -14.75 -0.91
C GLU A 31 15.81 -13.73 -2.04
N ARG A 32 17.05 -13.24 -2.25
CA ARG A 32 17.41 -12.56 -3.50
C ARG A 32 17.42 -13.59 -4.62
N GLY A 33 16.40 -13.54 -5.47
CA GLY A 33 16.40 -14.14 -6.79
C GLY A 33 15.23 -15.10 -7.01
N LYS A 34 14.46 -14.80 -8.06
CA LYS A 34 13.54 -15.70 -8.78
C LYS A 34 12.05 -15.59 -8.38
N ILE A 35 11.48 -14.46 -8.80
CA ILE A 35 10.06 -14.13 -9.01
C ILE A 35 9.19 -15.29 -9.58
N ARG A 36 9.78 -16.24 -10.30
CA ARG A 36 9.08 -17.37 -10.93
C ARG A 36 8.26 -18.24 -9.95
N SER A 37 8.71 -18.42 -8.71
CA SER A 37 7.97 -19.21 -7.70
C SER A 37 6.83 -18.45 -6.99
N PHE A 38 6.84 -17.11 -7.09
CA PHE A 38 5.83 -16.21 -6.55
C PHE A 38 4.57 -16.20 -7.43
N MET A 39 4.77 -16.26 -8.75
CA MET A 39 3.68 -16.35 -9.75
C MET A 39 2.88 -17.66 -9.65
N GLU A 40 3.50 -18.74 -9.16
CA GLU A 40 2.85 -20.05 -9.03
C GLU A 40 1.98 -20.21 -7.76
N LYS A 41 2.02 -19.27 -6.81
CA LYS A 41 1.36 -19.39 -5.49
C LYS A 41 0.34 -18.31 -5.16
N LEU A 42 0.00 -17.45 -6.12
CA LEU A 42 -1.14 -16.53 -6.04
C LEU A 42 -2.36 -17.18 -6.73
N PRO A 43 -3.39 -17.62 -5.98
CA PRO A 43 -4.53 -18.34 -6.58
C PRO A 43 -5.28 -17.52 -7.64
N LEU A 44 -5.39 -16.21 -7.43
CA LEU A 44 -6.07 -15.27 -8.31
C LEU A 44 -5.22 -14.83 -9.53
N TYR A 45 -3.91 -14.99 -9.46
CA TYR A 45 -2.97 -14.57 -10.51
C TYR A 45 -2.61 -15.72 -11.45
N SER A 46 -2.44 -16.93 -10.91
CA SER A 46 -2.11 -18.10 -11.72
C SER A 46 -3.21 -18.48 -12.70
N SER A 47 -4.48 -18.17 -12.40
CA SER A 47 -5.63 -18.43 -13.28
C SER A 47 -5.70 -17.41 -14.42
N ALA A 48 -5.69 -16.11 -14.10
CA ALA A 48 -5.72 -15.05 -15.11
C ALA A 48 -4.49 -15.05 -16.04
N LEU A 49 -3.30 -15.43 -15.55
CA LEU A 49 -2.11 -15.64 -16.39
C LEU A 49 -2.20 -16.89 -17.27
N LYS A 50 -2.81 -17.97 -16.78
CA LYS A 50 -3.01 -19.22 -17.56
C LYS A 50 -3.98 -19.01 -18.71
N ASP A 51 -5.00 -18.18 -18.52
CA ASP A 51 -6.04 -17.92 -19.51
C ASP A 51 -5.69 -16.74 -20.46
N HIS A 52 -4.46 -16.22 -20.40
CA HIS A 52 -4.00 -15.04 -21.14
C HIS A 52 -4.83 -13.76 -20.89
N GLU A 53 -5.53 -13.69 -19.76
CA GLU A 53 -6.35 -12.55 -19.34
C GLU A 53 -5.53 -11.52 -18.53
N PHE A 54 -4.40 -11.08 -19.09
CA PHE A 54 -3.47 -10.14 -18.44
C PHE A 54 -4.14 -8.83 -18.00
N GLN A 55 -5.17 -8.40 -18.71
CA GLN A 55 -5.95 -7.21 -18.39
C GLN A 55 -6.76 -7.38 -17.09
N ASN A 56 -7.34 -8.57 -16.88
CA ASN A 56 -8.08 -8.88 -15.67
C ASN A 56 -7.13 -8.95 -14.47
N ALA A 57 -5.96 -9.58 -14.65
CA ALA A 57 -4.92 -9.65 -13.64
C ALA A 57 -4.42 -8.24 -13.22
N ASP A 58 -4.12 -7.35 -14.18
CA ASP A 58 -3.71 -5.96 -13.92
C ASP A 58 -4.76 -5.20 -13.10
N SER A 59 -6.03 -5.27 -13.53
CA SER A 59 -7.13 -4.60 -12.86
C SER A 59 -7.28 -5.07 -11.41
N MET A 60 -7.13 -6.38 -11.19
CA MET A 60 -7.20 -6.97 -9.84
C MET A 60 -6.08 -6.49 -8.93
N LEU A 61 -4.82 -6.40 -9.41
CA LEU A 61 -3.74 -5.85 -8.58
C LEU A 61 -3.97 -4.40 -8.22
N ARG A 62 -4.40 -3.59 -9.19
CA ARG A 62 -4.64 -2.17 -8.91
C ARG A 62 -5.76 -1.99 -7.89
N ARG A 63 -6.80 -2.82 -7.94
CA ARG A 63 -7.86 -2.83 -6.91
C ARG A 63 -7.32 -3.23 -5.54
N GLU A 64 -6.48 -4.26 -5.47
CA GLU A 64 -5.87 -4.71 -4.22
C GLU A 64 -4.92 -3.65 -3.65
N LEU A 65 -4.09 -3.02 -4.49
CA LEU A 65 -3.19 -1.94 -4.09
C LEU A 65 -3.98 -0.74 -3.56
N ALA A 66 -5.04 -0.33 -4.26
CA ALA A 66 -5.94 0.73 -3.82
C ALA A 66 -6.63 0.38 -2.49
N SER A 67 -7.07 -0.87 -2.32
CA SER A 67 -7.64 -1.38 -1.07
C SER A 67 -6.64 -1.27 0.08
N LYS A 68 -5.41 -1.74 -0.13
CA LYS A 68 -4.29 -1.62 0.83
C LYS A 68 -4.02 -0.16 1.24
N ILE A 69 -3.97 0.75 0.28
CA ILE A 69 -3.76 2.18 0.53
C ILE A 69 -4.95 2.78 1.30
N SER A 70 -6.18 2.34 1.03
CA SER A 70 -7.37 2.80 1.76
C SER A 70 -7.30 2.53 3.26
N HIS A 71 -6.66 1.43 3.67
CA HIS A 71 -6.46 1.11 5.08
C HIS A 71 -5.53 2.06 5.81
N LEU A 72 -4.70 2.85 5.10
CA LEU A 72 -3.85 3.87 5.71
C LEU A 72 -4.66 5.06 6.23
N LYS A 73 -5.86 5.28 5.69
CA LYS A 73 -6.66 6.49 5.93
C LYS A 73 -7.11 6.63 7.38
N GLU A 74 -7.72 5.58 7.92
CA GLU A 74 -8.30 5.61 9.26
C GLU A 74 -7.25 5.80 10.38
N PRO A 75 -6.09 5.12 10.36
CA PRO A 75 -5.01 5.43 11.28
C PRO A 75 -4.52 6.88 11.23
N VAL A 76 -4.40 7.47 10.03
CA VAL A 76 -3.99 8.87 9.87
C VAL A 76 -5.04 9.82 10.43
N ARG A 77 -6.33 9.59 10.15
CA ARG A 77 -7.44 10.39 10.71
C ARG A 77 -7.46 10.39 12.23
N ARG A 78 -7.21 9.23 12.84
CA ARG A 78 -7.15 9.08 14.31
C ARG A 78 -6.01 9.87 14.96
N LEU A 79 -5.05 10.40 14.19
CA LEU A 79 -4.03 11.30 14.75
C LEU A 79 -4.65 12.59 15.30
N GLU A 80 -5.74 13.09 14.70
CA GLU A 80 -6.44 14.29 15.19
C GLU A 80 -7.01 14.06 16.60
N GLU A 81 -7.62 12.90 16.85
CA GLU A 81 -8.08 12.49 18.18
C GLU A 81 -6.92 12.36 19.18
N ALA A 82 -5.77 11.85 18.71
CA ALA A 82 -4.56 11.74 19.52
C ALA A 82 -3.98 13.13 19.88
N PHE A 83 -4.01 14.10 18.96
CA PHE A 83 -3.59 15.47 19.22
C PHE A 83 -4.43 16.13 20.30
N VAL A 84 -5.76 15.98 20.24
CA VAL A 84 -6.67 16.48 21.27
C VAL A 84 -6.37 15.83 22.62
N SER A 85 -6.25 14.50 22.64
CA SER A 85 -5.99 13.73 23.86
C SER A 85 -4.67 14.09 24.52
N ALA A 86 -3.64 14.38 23.71
CA ALA A 86 -2.32 14.82 24.16
C ALA A 86 -2.21 16.32 24.44
N ARG A 87 -3.29 17.09 24.31
CA ARG A 87 -3.33 18.56 24.42
C ARG A 87 -2.39 19.28 23.44
N LYS A 88 -2.17 18.71 22.26
CA LYS A 88 -1.31 19.26 21.19
C LYS A 88 -2.15 19.95 20.11
N LEU A 89 -2.94 20.95 20.50
CA LEU A 89 -3.89 21.61 19.59
C LEU A 89 -3.24 22.26 18.36
N GLU A 90 -1.96 22.64 18.45
CA GLU A 90 -1.16 23.19 17.35
C GLU A 90 -0.88 22.20 16.21
N LEU A 91 -1.16 20.91 16.43
CA LEU A 91 -1.03 19.86 15.42
C LEU A 91 -2.34 19.60 14.68
N ILE A 92 -3.46 20.17 15.13
CA ILE A 92 -4.76 19.92 14.52
C ILE A 92 -4.75 20.33 13.04
N GLY A 93 -5.25 19.45 12.19
CA GLY A 93 -5.27 19.61 10.74
C GLY A 93 -3.95 19.27 10.04
N SER A 94 -2.88 18.96 10.79
CA SER A 94 -1.59 18.60 10.17
C SER A 94 -1.65 17.24 9.46
N SER A 95 -2.54 16.33 9.89
CA SER A 95 -2.72 15.01 9.28
C SER A 95 -3.65 15.02 8.07
N GLU A 96 -4.50 16.04 7.92
CA GLU A 96 -5.51 16.14 6.86
C GLU A 96 -4.92 16.12 5.46
N ILE A 97 -3.75 16.75 5.26
CA ILE A 97 -3.08 16.72 3.96
C ILE A 97 -2.69 15.29 3.57
N ALA A 98 -2.25 14.46 4.54
CA ALA A 98 -1.93 13.07 4.27
C ALA A 98 -3.19 12.26 3.91
N VAL A 99 -4.34 12.54 4.55
CA VAL A 99 -5.62 11.94 4.20
C VAL A 99 -6.02 12.27 2.75
N LEU A 100 -5.87 13.53 2.35
CA LEU A 100 -6.14 13.97 0.97
C LEU A 100 -5.21 13.31 -0.05
N LEU A 101 -3.92 13.15 0.28
CA LEU A 101 -2.97 12.44 -0.58
C LEU A 101 -3.32 10.96 -0.74
N ILE A 102 -3.76 10.29 0.34
CA ILE A 102 -4.27 8.91 0.28
C ILE A 102 -5.47 8.82 -0.66
N ASP A 103 -6.46 9.72 -0.55
CA ASP A 103 -7.63 9.74 -1.43
C ASP A 103 -7.24 9.99 -2.89
N LYS A 104 -6.35 10.95 -3.14
CA LYS A 104 -5.81 11.25 -4.47
C LYS A 104 -5.10 10.03 -5.07
N LEU A 105 -4.32 9.31 -4.29
CA LEU A 105 -3.59 8.12 -4.72
C LEU A 105 -4.55 6.97 -5.07
N ILE A 106 -5.54 6.68 -4.23
CA ILE A 106 -6.58 5.68 -4.49
C ILE A 106 -7.31 6.01 -5.79
N ASN A 107 -7.75 7.26 -5.92
CA ASN A 107 -8.42 7.73 -7.12
C ASN A 107 -7.52 7.64 -8.35
N THR A 108 -6.23 7.95 -8.22
CA THR A 108 -5.26 7.82 -9.32
C THR A 108 -5.13 6.36 -9.75
N ILE A 109 -4.95 5.42 -8.81
CA ILE A 109 -4.79 4.00 -9.12
C ILE A 109 -6.03 3.41 -9.80
N GLN A 110 -7.22 3.80 -9.31
CA GLN A 110 -8.50 3.34 -9.84
C GLN A 110 -8.88 4.00 -11.17
N SER A 111 -8.55 5.29 -11.36
CA SER A 111 -8.95 6.08 -12.54
C SER A 111 -8.05 5.89 -13.75
N VAL A 112 -6.87 5.27 -13.63
CA VAL A 112 -6.08 4.88 -14.81
C VAL A 112 -6.90 3.90 -15.65
N GLY A 113 -7.65 4.43 -16.62
CA GLY A 113 -8.50 3.68 -17.55
C GLY A 113 -7.71 2.89 -18.60
N TYR A 114 -6.39 3.05 -18.62
CA TYR A 114 -5.51 2.50 -19.64
C TYR A 114 -4.28 1.87 -18.97
N GLY A 115 -4.40 0.59 -18.61
CA GLY A 115 -3.24 -0.31 -18.52
C GLY A 115 -2.86 -0.79 -19.92
N LEU A 116 -2.72 -2.10 -20.12
CA LEU A 116 -2.51 -2.76 -21.43
C LEU A 116 -3.40 -2.27 -22.60
N ASN A 117 -4.51 -1.59 -22.33
CA ASN A 117 -5.44 -1.08 -23.35
C ASN A 117 -5.04 0.29 -23.96
N GLY A 118 -4.05 1.00 -23.39
CA GLY A 118 -3.58 2.27 -23.95
C GLY A 118 -2.88 2.15 -25.31
N LEU A 119 -2.45 0.94 -25.68
CA LEU A 119 -1.76 0.64 -26.94
C LEU A 119 -2.67 0.07 -28.03
N GLY A 120 -3.99 -0.02 -27.78
CA GLY A 120 -5.01 -0.25 -28.79
C GLY A 120 -4.66 -1.29 -29.85
N THR A 121 -4.04 -2.43 -29.55
CA THR A 121 -3.74 -3.47 -30.55
C THR A 121 -3.53 -4.80 -29.85
N GLY A 122 -3.81 -5.91 -30.54
CA GLY A 122 -3.65 -7.30 -30.06
C GLY A 122 -2.19 -7.72 -29.80
N PHE A 123 -1.40 -6.90 -29.13
CA PHE A 123 -0.03 -7.16 -28.75
C PHE A 123 0.00 -8.03 -27.49
N LYS A 124 0.66 -9.19 -27.60
CA LYS A 124 0.90 -10.10 -26.47
C LYS A 124 2.24 -9.74 -25.85
N ALA A 125 2.24 -9.18 -24.65
CA ALA A 125 3.47 -8.94 -23.89
C ALA A 125 4.25 -10.25 -23.70
N THR A 126 5.57 -10.17 -23.77
CA THR A 126 6.48 -11.29 -23.52
C THR A 126 6.49 -11.66 -22.04
N THR A 127 6.93 -12.88 -21.73
CA THR A 127 7.04 -13.38 -20.35
C THR A 127 7.96 -12.47 -19.51
N GLU A 128 9.07 -12.03 -20.10
CA GLU A 128 10.08 -11.19 -19.47
C GLU A 128 9.52 -9.80 -19.12
N GLU A 129 8.64 -9.25 -19.96
CA GLU A 129 7.99 -7.96 -19.72
C GLU A 129 6.94 -8.05 -18.60
N LEU A 130 6.20 -9.16 -18.55
CA LEU A 130 5.25 -9.44 -17.49
C LEU A 130 5.95 -9.66 -16.14
N GLU A 131 7.11 -10.32 -16.13
CA GLU A 131 7.93 -10.47 -14.93
C GLU A 131 8.39 -9.10 -14.40
N LYS A 132 8.89 -8.20 -15.27
CA LYS A 132 9.27 -6.84 -14.89
C LYS A 132 8.10 -6.03 -14.32
N LEU A 133 6.92 -6.16 -14.91
CA LEU A 133 5.72 -5.49 -14.42
C LEU A 133 5.33 -6.01 -13.02
N ALA A 134 5.40 -7.32 -12.80
CA ALA A 134 5.13 -7.92 -11.51
C ALA A 134 6.16 -7.52 -10.44
N GLU A 135 7.44 -7.44 -10.79
CA GLU A 135 8.51 -6.93 -9.91
C GLU A 135 8.24 -5.50 -9.46
N PHE A 136 7.82 -4.66 -10.40
CA PHE A 136 7.46 -3.28 -10.15
C PHE A 136 6.23 -3.17 -9.25
N ASP A 137 5.15 -3.89 -9.56
CA ASP A 137 3.94 -3.85 -8.74
C ASP A 137 4.23 -4.32 -7.31
N LEU A 138 5.10 -5.33 -7.14
CA LEU A 138 5.56 -5.76 -5.82
C LEU A 138 6.36 -4.69 -5.06
N SER A 139 7.13 -3.83 -5.74
CA SER A 139 7.83 -2.73 -5.07
C SER A 139 6.83 -1.70 -4.51
N LEU A 140 5.75 -1.42 -5.23
CA LEU A 140 4.69 -0.51 -4.77
C LEU A 140 4.03 -1.03 -3.49
N PHE A 141 3.73 -2.34 -3.41
CA PHE A 141 3.17 -2.93 -2.18
C PHE A 141 4.10 -2.79 -0.97
N LYS A 142 5.42 -2.94 -1.17
CA LYS A 142 6.40 -2.76 -0.09
C LYS A 142 6.45 -1.32 0.40
N GLU A 143 6.43 -0.36 -0.53
CA GLU A 143 6.36 1.06 -0.18
C GLU A 143 5.12 1.38 0.67
N VAL A 144 3.96 0.81 0.30
CA VAL A 144 2.73 0.94 1.11
C VAL A 144 2.91 0.40 2.53
N GLU A 145 3.57 -0.74 2.70
CA GLU A 145 3.80 -1.35 4.02
C GLU A 145 4.82 -0.57 4.86
N GLU A 146 5.81 0.06 4.23
CA GLU A 146 6.73 0.99 4.90
C GLU A 146 6.00 2.23 5.39
N ILE A 147 5.07 2.77 4.60
CA ILE A 147 4.19 3.89 5.00
C ILE A 147 3.28 3.45 6.15
N GLU A 148 2.65 2.28 6.05
CA GLU A 148 1.82 1.71 7.12
C GLU A 148 2.61 1.60 8.43
N THR A 149 3.84 1.09 8.36
CA THR A 149 4.72 0.95 9.52
C THR A 149 5.06 2.30 10.14
N LYS A 150 5.36 3.33 9.33
CA LYS A 150 5.61 4.70 9.81
C LYS A 150 4.39 5.29 10.53
N ILE A 151 3.19 5.13 9.96
CA ILE A 151 1.95 5.60 10.56
C ILE A 151 1.68 4.89 11.89
N GLN A 152 1.84 3.56 11.95
CA GLN A 152 1.61 2.78 13.18
C GLN A 152 2.65 3.06 14.28
N ALA A 153 3.87 3.43 13.89
CA ALA A 153 4.92 3.79 14.83
C ALA A 153 4.70 5.19 15.45
N LEU A 154 3.96 6.08 14.77
CA LEU A 154 3.65 7.40 15.28
C LEU A 154 2.68 7.31 16.46
N LYS A 155 3.21 7.47 17.67
CA LYS A 155 2.43 7.59 18.90
C LYS A 155 2.57 9.00 19.44
N VAL A 156 1.45 9.71 19.52
CA VAL A 156 1.41 11.06 20.09
C VAL A 156 1.01 10.97 21.55
N THR A 157 1.85 11.51 22.43
CA THR A 157 1.63 11.60 23.87
C THR A 157 1.82 13.05 24.34
N ALA A 158 1.52 13.31 25.61
CA ALA A 158 1.73 14.64 26.21
C ALA A 158 3.21 15.09 26.12
N ASP A 159 4.14 14.14 26.18
CA ASP A 159 5.59 14.40 26.15
C ASP A 159 6.14 14.57 24.73
N SER A 160 5.39 14.18 23.69
CA SER A 160 5.83 14.31 22.29
C SER A 160 6.09 15.78 21.94
N SER A 161 7.23 16.05 21.30
CA SER A 161 7.50 17.38 20.75
C SER A 161 6.61 17.65 19.53
N VAL A 162 6.04 18.85 19.46
CA VAL A 162 5.24 19.29 18.31
C VAL A 162 6.05 19.20 17.01
N GLN A 163 7.33 19.59 17.05
CA GLN A 163 8.18 19.58 15.87
C GLN A 163 8.49 18.15 15.41
N GLU A 164 8.72 17.23 16.33
CA GLU A 164 8.98 15.82 15.99
C GLU A 164 7.76 15.20 15.31
N VAL A 165 6.56 15.43 15.85
CA VAL A 165 5.32 14.92 15.25
C VAL A 165 5.10 15.52 13.85
N ARG A 166 5.35 16.83 13.67
CA ARG A 166 5.28 17.47 12.35
C ARG A 166 6.27 16.87 11.35
N ASN A 167 7.49 16.56 11.79
CA ASN A 167 8.50 15.94 10.93
C ASN A 167 8.03 14.55 10.47
N VAL A 168 7.53 13.72 11.38
CA VAL A 168 7.03 12.38 11.02
C VAL A 168 5.83 12.45 10.06
N ILE A 169 4.90 13.37 10.29
CA ILE A 169 3.77 13.60 9.37
C ILE A 169 4.27 14.09 8.00
N GLY A 170 5.30 14.96 7.99
CA GLY A 170 5.98 15.39 6.78
C GLY A 170 6.59 14.22 6.01
N ASP A 171 7.26 13.30 6.70
CA ASP A 171 7.85 12.10 6.11
C ASP A 171 6.79 11.15 5.52
N ILE A 172 5.65 11.00 6.21
CA ILE A 172 4.51 10.21 5.71
C ILE A 172 3.98 10.83 4.41
N ARG A 173 3.80 12.16 4.37
CA ARG A 173 3.34 12.88 3.18
C ARG A 173 4.33 12.71 2.03
N PHE A 174 5.62 12.89 2.29
CA PHE A 174 6.66 12.71 1.28
C PHE A 174 6.68 11.28 0.72
N ALA A 175 6.49 10.27 1.57
CA ALA A 175 6.40 8.88 1.13
C ALA A 175 5.15 8.60 0.29
N LEU A 176 3.99 9.18 0.65
CA LEU A 176 2.76 9.09 -0.16
C LEU A 176 2.92 9.73 -1.54
N ASP A 177 3.54 10.92 -1.62
CA ASP A 177 3.87 11.57 -2.89
C ASP A 177 4.86 10.73 -3.71
N GLY A 178 5.88 10.15 -3.06
CA GLY A 178 6.82 9.23 -3.66
C GLY A 178 6.13 8.02 -4.29
N LEU A 179 5.23 7.39 -3.56
CA LEU A 179 4.44 6.25 -4.03
C LEU A 179 3.52 6.63 -5.21
N GLU A 180 2.91 7.81 -5.18
CA GLU A 180 2.12 8.31 -6.31
C GLU A 180 2.99 8.45 -7.56
N ASN A 181 4.18 9.04 -7.42
CA ASN A 181 5.11 9.22 -8.53
C ASN A 181 5.63 7.89 -9.06
N ALA A 182 5.94 6.93 -8.18
CA ALA A 182 6.30 5.57 -8.57
C ALA A 182 5.15 4.90 -9.33
N PHE A 183 3.92 4.95 -8.82
CA PHE A 183 2.77 4.39 -9.56
C PHE A 183 2.59 5.07 -10.93
N ARG A 184 2.82 6.38 -11.05
CA ARG A 184 2.74 7.10 -12.34
C ARG A 184 3.84 6.70 -13.32
N SER A 185 5.05 6.36 -12.86
CA SER A 185 6.14 5.90 -13.74
C SER A 185 5.90 4.49 -14.27
N ARG A 186 4.99 3.72 -13.66
CA ARG A 186 4.50 2.43 -14.18
C ARG A 186 4.10 2.49 -15.66
N LYS A 187 3.52 3.61 -16.11
CA LYS A 187 3.13 3.82 -17.53
C LYS A 187 4.31 3.71 -18.50
N GLU A 188 5.52 4.04 -18.04
CA GLU A 188 6.74 4.01 -18.86
C GLU A 188 7.16 2.58 -19.16
N LEU A 189 6.82 1.63 -18.30
CA LEU A 189 6.99 0.20 -18.58
C LEU A 189 6.19 -0.22 -19.80
N PHE A 190 5.01 0.38 -20.03
CA PHE A 190 4.18 0.11 -21.20
C PHE A 190 4.61 0.89 -22.44
N SER A 191 5.33 2.01 -22.31
CA SER A 191 5.82 2.78 -23.48
C SER A 191 6.97 2.11 -24.24
N LYS A 192 7.55 1.06 -23.67
CA LYS A 192 8.61 0.24 -24.27
C LYS A 192 8.09 -1.13 -24.75
N LEU A 193 6.80 -1.42 -24.56
CA LEU A 193 6.06 -2.56 -25.11
C LEU A 193 5.40 -2.14 -26.42
#